data_AF-A0A9D6R541-F1
#
_entry.id   AF-A0A9D6R541-F1
#
_cell.length_a   1.000
_cell.length_b   1.000
_cell.length_c   1.000
_cell.angle_alpha   90.00
_cell.angle_beta   90.00
_cell.angle_gamma   90.00
#
_symmetry.space_group_name_H-M   'P 1'
#
loop_
_entity.id
_entity.type
_entity.pdbx_description
1 polymer ?
#
loop_
_entity_poly.entity_id
_entity_poly.type
_entity_poly.pdbx_seq_one_letter_code
_entity_poly.pdbx_strand_id
1 'polypeptide(L)'
;MKHHNLRLTFIRLACVGLALILAACTATPAPPPLPPTPAPTSPPPPTPVPPTATTAPTPEPTIPPGVPAADVSKSVADKFNTVDTNLALWKIQPGLGTVMIEYGNRLARLWFAANADNWDMAKYQLDEMKEIQEVGEVTRPKRAPMLKAFEEGYLTAIDKAIMAKDKAAFTKAVNDAVTGCNACHKASTGTNWTSYQYVEVQLPKTDPAFYVDWKGGGQDSYIANPPAAAAATPAALTGNLDAAGVEEFVNGKFNSVDRSLALWNIQPGLGTVMIEYGNRYSRMYFAAKAGNWDMAKYQLDEALEIQEVAEATRPGRAPMLKAFEEGYLKALDEAIVAQDAAKFDAAFKAAADGCNACHTASKGANWKSYQYVKIQVPKTDNNDYLVWKADKGTGSYIANPPAAAATAPPAAPTGTLDMAGVEKLVTDKLNTLDRSLALWNIQPGLGTIMIEYGRRLAQIRYALDGGNFDMAKYQADEMIEIQEVGETTRPGRAPMLKAFEDGYIKALDEAIMAKDKGKAQAALENVVTGCNACHAASKGANWSSYAYVQIQVPKSDPADYLHWKAAGGTGNYKP
;
A
#
# COMPACT_ATOMS: atom_id res chain seq x y z
N MET A 1 -6.16 -63.40 -14.21
CA MET A 1 -6.54 -63.81 -15.60
C MET A 1 -6.48 -62.55 -16.45
N LYS A 2 -5.36 -62.36 -17.17
CA LYS A 2 -5.22 -62.49 -18.64
C LYS A 2 -5.99 -61.37 -19.38
N HIS A 3 -5.30 -60.31 -19.85
CA HIS A 3 -4.70 -60.17 -21.21
C HIS A 3 -5.74 -59.62 -22.22
N HIS A 4 -5.52 -58.71 -23.19
CA HIS A 4 -4.40 -58.18 -23.99
C HIS A 4 -4.95 -56.91 -24.71
N ASN A 5 -4.29 -55.73 -24.78
CA ASN A 5 -3.37 -55.24 -25.84
C ASN A 5 -3.62 -55.65 -27.31
N LEU A 6 -3.81 -54.65 -28.21
CA LEU A 6 -3.18 -54.45 -29.56
C LEU A 6 -3.87 -53.24 -30.26
N ARG A 7 -3.25 -52.06 -30.46
CA ARG A 7 -2.25 -51.60 -31.47
C ARG A 7 -2.77 -51.35 -32.90
N LEU A 8 -2.57 -50.09 -33.34
CA LEU A 8 -2.10 -49.53 -34.64
C LEU A 8 -2.79 -50.02 -35.95
N THR A 9 -3.03 -49.21 -36.98
CA THR A 9 -1.99 -48.66 -37.90
C THR A 9 -2.67 -47.83 -39.04
N PHE A 10 -2.18 -46.59 -39.29
CA PHE A 10 -1.98 -45.80 -40.55
C PHE A 10 -3.03 -45.82 -41.72
N ILE A 11 -3.21 -44.81 -42.60
CA ILE A 11 -2.29 -44.10 -43.53
C ILE A 11 -2.97 -42.81 -44.10
N ARG A 12 -2.26 -41.67 -43.97
CA ARG A 12 -1.93 -40.56 -44.91
C ARG A 12 -2.67 -40.36 -46.26
N LEU A 13 -3.02 -39.09 -46.58
CA LEU A 13 -2.60 -38.30 -47.78
C LEU A 13 -3.19 -36.87 -47.66
N ALA A 14 -2.41 -35.83 -47.37
CA ALA A 14 -1.66 -34.95 -48.29
C ALA A 14 -2.54 -34.07 -49.20
N CYS A 15 -2.52 -32.75 -48.94
CA CYS A 15 -2.50 -31.70 -49.96
C CYS A 15 -1.74 -30.48 -49.40
N VAL A 16 -0.61 -30.19 -50.04
CA VAL A 16 0.27 -29.02 -49.88
C VAL A 16 0.11 -28.17 -51.14
N GLY A 17 0.19 -26.84 -50.99
CA GLY A 17 0.36 -25.86 -52.09
C GLY A 17 -0.40 -24.57 -51.76
N LEU A 18 0.18 -23.49 -51.21
CA LEU A 18 1.27 -22.61 -51.68
C LEU A 18 0.91 -21.72 -52.88
N ALA A 19 0.77 -20.40 -52.62
CA ALA A 19 1.08 -19.23 -53.47
C ALA A 19 0.34 -18.01 -52.85
N LEU A 20 0.95 -17.01 -52.18
CA LEU A 20 1.87 -15.95 -52.62
C LEU A 20 1.60 -15.34 -54.01
N ILE A 21 1.16 -14.07 -54.03
CA ILE A 21 1.45 -12.92 -54.93
C ILE A 21 0.67 -11.72 -54.33
N LEU A 22 1.29 -10.76 -53.65
CA LEU A 22 1.98 -9.52 -54.08
C LEU A 22 1.11 -8.38 -54.65
N ALA A 23 1.29 -7.21 -54.01
CA ALA A 23 1.22 -5.82 -54.50
C ALA A 23 -0.16 -5.17 -54.77
N ALA A 24 -0.48 -4.10 -54.02
CA ALA A 24 -0.08 -2.74 -54.40
C ALA A 24 -0.83 -1.66 -53.58
N CYS A 25 -0.03 -0.77 -52.98
CA CYS A 25 -0.17 0.70 -52.95
C CYS A 25 -1.57 1.33 -53.06
N THR A 26 -1.97 2.07 -52.02
CA THR A 26 -2.62 3.38 -52.19
C THR A 26 -2.07 4.38 -51.16
N ALA A 27 -1.11 5.18 -51.62
CA ALA A 27 -0.72 6.42 -50.99
C ALA A 27 -1.82 7.46 -51.18
N THR A 28 -2.19 8.15 -50.11
CA THR A 28 -3.04 9.34 -50.12
C THR A 28 -2.28 10.52 -50.73
N PRO A 29 -2.89 11.32 -51.62
CA PRO A 29 -2.19 12.40 -52.31
C PRO A 29 -1.93 13.60 -51.39
N ALA A 30 -0.70 14.13 -51.47
CA ALA A 30 -0.33 15.42 -50.91
C ALA A 30 -1.01 16.57 -51.68
N PRO A 31 -1.37 17.67 -51.01
CA PRO A 31 -1.95 18.85 -51.66
C PRO A 31 -0.94 19.53 -52.61
N PRO A 32 -1.42 20.20 -53.68
CA PRO A 32 -0.56 20.84 -54.68
C PRO A 32 0.24 22.01 -54.10
N PRO A 33 1.43 22.31 -54.65
CA PRO A 33 2.26 23.42 -54.21
C PRO A 33 1.62 24.77 -54.54
N LEU A 34 1.68 25.71 -53.58
CA LEU A 34 1.31 27.10 -53.77
C LEU A 34 2.21 27.77 -54.84
N PRO A 35 1.68 28.71 -55.64
CA PRO A 35 2.47 29.47 -56.60
C PRO A 35 3.49 30.37 -55.87
N PRO A 36 4.63 30.71 -56.53
CA PRO A 36 5.65 31.54 -55.93
C PRO A 36 5.13 32.95 -55.65
N THR A 37 5.22 33.37 -54.40
CA THR A 37 5.00 34.76 -53.98
C THR A 37 6.09 35.64 -54.62
N PRO A 38 5.74 36.77 -55.28
CA PRO A 38 6.74 37.69 -55.80
C PRO A 38 7.57 38.30 -54.67
N ALA A 39 8.88 38.43 -54.90
CA ALA A 39 9.80 39.08 -53.98
C ALA A 39 9.34 40.51 -53.69
N PRO A 40 9.32 40.97 -52.41
CA PRO A 40 9.08 42.37 -52.12
C PRO A 40 10.22 43.22 -52.68
N THR A 41 9.87 44.18 -53.53
CA THR A 41 10.74 45.24 -54.01
C THR A 41 11.24 46.08 -52.84
N SER A 42 12.56 46.23 -52.72
CA SER A 42 13.23 47.07 -51.74
C SER A 42 12.73 48.53 -51.83
N PRO A 43 12.31 49.16 -50.71
CA PRO A 43 12.07 50.60 -50.69
C PRO A 43 13.39 51.39 -50.77
N PRO A 44 13.38 52.62 -51.31
CA PRO A 44 14.58 53.45 -51.46
C PRO A 44 15.19 53.83 -50.09
N PRO A 45 16.51 54.08 -50.04
CA PRO A 45 17.20 54.38 -48.79
C PRO A 45 16.70 55.69 -48.17
N PRO A 46 16.43 55.73 -46.85
CA PRO A 46 16.10 56.98 -46.17
C PRO A 46 17.34 57.89 -46.08
N THR A 47 17.12 59.18 -46.31
CA THR A 47 18.06 60.28 -46.09
C THR A 47 18.59 60.32 -44.65
N PRO A 48 19.86 60.70 -44.43
CA PRO A 48 20.48 60.67 -43.10
C PRO A 48 19.90 61.76 -42.19
N VAL A 49 19.42 61.33 -41.02
CA VAL A 49 19.01 62.18 -39.89
C VAL A 49 20.23 62.37 -38.97
N PRO A 50 20.46 63.56 -38.36
CA PRO A 50 21.62 63.81 -37.49
C PRO A 50 21.57 62.98 -36.20
N PRO A 51 22.72 62.65 -35.57
CA PRO A 51 22.75 61.78 -34.41
C PRO A 51 22.13 62.45 -33.19
N THR A 52 20.98 61.93 -32.76
CA THR A 52 20.47 62.13 -31.39
C THR A 52 21.38 61.41 -30.41
N ALA A 53 21.72 62.09 -29.32
CA ALA A 53 22.60 61.59 -28.27
C ALA A 53 22.11 60.24 -27.72
N THR A 54 22.95 59.21 -27.86
CA THR A 54 22.73 57.88 -27.30
C THR A 54 22.80 57.96 -25.77
N THR A 55 21.65 57.89 -25.11
CA THR A 55 21.58 57.45 -23.72
C THR A 55 22.15 56.04 -23.63
N ALA A 56 23.08 55.82 -22.69
CA ALA A 56 23.67 54.50 -22.44
C ALA A 56 22.57 53.43 -22.26
N PRO A 57 22.74 52.22 -22.80
CA PRO A 57 21.80 51.13 -22.53
C PRO A 57 21.77 50.90 -21.02
N THR A 58 20.59 50.96 -20.44
CA THR A 58 20.34 50.41 -19.10
C THR A 58 20.83 48.96 -19.13
N PRO A 59 21.66 48.50 -18.18
CA PRO A 59 22.07 47.11 -18.18
C PRO A 59 20.81 46.25 -18.18
N GLU A 60 20.70 45.38 -19.19
CA GLU A 60 19.71 44.31 -19.20
C GLU A 60 19.79 43.63 -17.83
N PRO A 61 18.67 43.44 -17.10
CA PRO A 61 18.73 42.81 -15.80
C PRO A 61 19.42 41.46 -15.98
N THR A 62 20.62 41.33 -15.42
CA THR A 62 21.37 40.08 -15.42
C THR A 62 20.48 39.07 -14.73
N ILE A 63 19.86 38.18 -15.50
CA ILE A 63 19.09 37.06 -14.95
C ILE A 63 20.05 36.35 -13.99
N PRO A 64 19.72 36.26 -12.68
CA PRO A 64 20.58 35.57 -11.74
C PRO A 64 20.94 34.21 -12.32
N PRO A 65 22.21 33.78 -12.26
CA PRO A 65 22.54 32.42 -12.62
C PRO A 65 21.65 31.55 -11.73
N GLY A 66 20.71 30.79 -12.32
CA GLY A 66 19.74 30.00 -11.56
C GLY A 66 20.41 29.11 -10.51
N VAL A 67 19.65 28.43 -9.67
CA VAL A 67 20.23 27.60 -8.62
C VAL A 67 20.97 26.39 -9.20
N PRO A 68 22.17 26.04 -8.72
CA PRO A 68 22.87 24.83 -9.18
C PRO A 68 21.99 23.59 -8.99
N ALA A 69 21.84 22.76 -10.03
CA ALA A 69 21.00 21.57 -9.99
C ALA A 69 21.43 20.57 -8.88
N ALA A 70 22.73 20.52 -8.59
CA ALA A 70 23.28 19.73 -7.49
C ALA A 70 22.78 20.19 -6.11
N ASP A 71 22.65 21.49 -5.89
CA ASP A 71 22.17 22.05 -4.61
C ASP A 71 20.66 21.81 -4.44
N VAL A 72 19.88 21.91 -5.52
CA VAL A 72 18.46 21.54 -5.53
C VAL A 72 18.30 20.05 -5.20
N SER A 73 19.09 19.19 -5.85
CA SER A 73 19.09 17.75 -5.57
C SER A 73 19.46 17.43 -4.13
N LYS A 74 20.43 18.15 -3.57
CA LYS A 74 20.80 18.02 -2.16
C LYS A 74 19.66 18.45 -1.23
N SER A 75 19.01 19.58 -1.50
CA SER A 75 17.86 20.05 -0.71
C SER A 75 16.72 19.03 -0.69
N VAL A 76 16.39 18.45 -1.85
CA VAL A 76 15.40 17.37 -1.93
C VAL A 76 15.85 16.14 -1.13
N ALA A 77 17.09 15.68 -1.34
CA ALA A 77 17.62 14.51 -0.64
C ALA A 77 17.61 14.70 0.89
N ASP A 78 18.02 15.86 1.38
CA ASP A 78 18.04 16.17 2.81
C ASP A 78 16.63 16.07 3.43
N LYS A 79 15.60 16.57 2.74
CA LYS A 79 14.20 16.49 3.20
C LYS A 79 13.58 15.09 3.06
N PHE A 80 13.94 14.35 2.01
CA PHE A 80 13.42 13.00 1.78
C PHE A 80 14.11 11.92 2.62
N ASN A 81 15.33 12.16 3.09
CA ASN A 81 16.15 11.18 3.82
C ASN A 81 16.23 11.44 5.33
N THR A 82 15.66 12.55 5.80
CA THR A 82 15.66 12.90 7.22
C THR A 82 14.23 12.91 7.74
N VAL A 83 13.96 12.10 8.77
CA VAL A 83 12.67 12.11 9.47
C VAL A 83 12.42 13.50 10.07
N ASP A 84 11.37 14.18 9.60
CA ASP A 84 10.93 15.48 10.11
C ASP A 84 9.41 15.48 10.26
N THR A 85 8.92 15.37 11.51
CA THR A 85 7.48 15.30 11.81
C THR A 85 6.75 16.63 11.59
N ASN A 86 7.45 17.72 11.26
CA ASN A 86 6.84 18.97 10.81
C ASN A 86 6.46 18.92 9.32
N LEU A 87 6.87 17.88 8.59
CA LEU A 87 6.51 17.63 7.20
C LEU A 87 5.36 16.62 7.15
N ALA A 88 4.24 17.00 6.55
CA ALA A 88 3.01 16.21 6.56
C ALA A 88 3.22 14.79 6.01
N LEU A 89 3.94 14.65 4.89
CA LEU A 89 4.27 13.32 4.35
C LEU A 89 5.08 12.45 5.32
N TRP A 90 6.02 13.01 6.07
CA TRP A 90 6.75 12.25 7.10
C TRP A 90 5.89 11.93 8.31
N LYS A 91 5.01 12.86 8.72
CA LYS A 91 4.10 12.69 9.85
C LYS A 91 3.18 11.49 9.66
N ILE A 92 2.72 11.23 8.43
CA ILE A 92 1.79 10.13 8.13
C ILE A 92 2.45 8.78 7.84
N GLN A 93 3.79 8.70 7.88
CA GLN A 93 4.46 7.43 7.68
C GLN A 93 4.24 6.49 8.87
N PRO A 94 4.18 5.16 8.63
CA PRO A 94 3.81 4.21 9.67
C PRO A 94 4.73 4.31 10.89
N GLY A 95 4.09 4.34 12.06
CA GLY A 95 4.77 4.19 13.33
C GLY A 95 5.29 2.78 13.56
N LEU A 96 6.08 2.62 14.62
CA LEU A 96 6.61 1.29 14.98
C LEU A 96 5.49 0.32 15.37
N GLY A 97 4.36 0.81 15.89
CA GLY A 97 3.16 0.03 16.16
C GLY A 97 2.62 -0.68 14.92
N THR A 98 2.29 0.09 13.89
CA THR A 98 1.88 -0.42 12.57
C THR A 98 2.88 -1.41 11.99
N VAL A 99 4.18 -1.08 12.05
CA VAL A 99 5.26 -1.98 11.60
C VAL A 99 5.25 -3.31 12.37
N MET A 100 5.13 -3.28 13.69
CA MET A 100 5.14 -4.49 14.53
C MET A 100 3.89 -5.36 14.35
N ILE A 101 2.76 -4.77 13.96
CA ILE A 101 1.56 -5.54 13.61
C ILE A 101 1.74 -6.27 12.29
N GLU A 102 2.25 -5.61 11.27
CA GLU A 102 2.60 -6.26 10.02
C GLU A 102 3.67 -7.35 10.25
N TYR A 103 4.67 -7.07 11.09
CA TYR A 103 5.68 -8.05 11.50
C TYR A 103 5.05 -9.29 12.15
N GLY A 104 4.12 -9.11 13.11
CA GLY A 104 3.39 -10.21 13.74
C GLY A 104 2.51 -10.99 12.75
N ASN A 105 1.85 -10.29 11.83
CA ASN A 105 1.09 -10.91 10.74
C ASN A 105 1.98 -11.76 9.83
N ARG A 106 3.20 -11.32 9.53
CA ARG A 106 4.16 -12.06 8.70
C ARG A 106 4.77 -13.23 9.44
N LEU A 107 5.08 -13.08 10.73
CA LEU A 107 5.47 -14.18 11.61
C LEU A 107 4.40 -15.28 11.63
N ALA A 108 3.13 -14.89 11.69
CA ALA A 108 2.04 -15.86 11.65
C ALA A 108 1.99 -16.61 10.31
N ARG A 109 2.08 -15.89 9.19
CA ARG A 109 2.10 -16.49 7.85
C ARG A 109 3.31 -17.41 7.64
N LEU A 110 4.46 -17.02 8.16
CA LEU A 110 5.70 -17.82 8.18
C LEU A 110 5.47 -19.14 8.94
N TRP A 111 4.86 -19.08 10.12
CA TRP A 111 4.53 -20.26 10.94
C TRP A 111 3.59 -21.23 10.21
N PHE A 112 2.51 -20.73 9.60
CA PHE A 112 1.58 -21.58 8.85
C PHE A 112 2.19 -22.17 7.58
N ALA A 113 2.98 -21.39 6.85
CA ALA A 113 3.69 -21.86 5.67
C ALA A 113 4.64 -23.02 5.98
N ALA A 114 5.51 -22.86 6.98
CA ALA A 114 6.43 -23.92 7.38
C ALA A 114 5.70 -25.17 7.92
N ASN A 115 4.59 -24.99 8.64
CA ASN A 115 3.79 -26.11 9.12
C ASN A 115 3.06 -26.86 8.01
N ALA A 116 2.73 -26.19 6.90
CA ALA A 116 2.24 -26.79 5.66
C ALA A 116 3.37 -27.27 4.73
N ASP A 117 4.61 -27.31 5.24
CA ASP A 117 5.84 -27.65 4.54
C ASP A 117 6.16 -26.76 3.34
N ASN A 118 5.53 -25.57 3.21
CA ASN A 118 5.78 -24.60 2.15
C ASN A 118 6.96 -23.68 2.52
N TRP A 119 8.16 -24.21 2.34
CA TRP A 119 9.41 -23.57 2.74
C TRP A 119 9.73 -22.30 1.94
N ASP A 120 9.34 -22.22 0.67
CA ASP A 120 9.50 -21.00 -0.14
C ASP A 120 8.64 -19.86 0.43
N MET A 121 7.38 -20.13 0.78
CA MET A 121 6.53 -19.12 1.44
C MET A 121 7.08 -18.74 2.82
N ALA A 122 7.58 -19.70 3.60
CA ALA A 122 8.22 -19.40 4.89
C ALA A 122 9.44 -18.48 4.71
N LYS A 123 10.32 -18.78 3.74
CA LYS A 123 11.49 -17.95 3.41
C LYS A 123 11.07 -16.56 2.97
N TYR A 124 10.06 -16.47 2.11
CA TYR A 124 9.51 -15.20 1.65
C TYR A 124 8.98 -14.34 2.80
N GLN A 125 8.18 -14.94 3.70
CA GLN A 125 7.67 -14.20 4.86
C GLN A 125 8.80 -13.78 5.82
N LEU A 126 9.86 -14.58 5.96
CA LEU A 126 11.03 -14.20 6.76
C LEU A 126 11.78 -13.00 6.17
N ASP A 127 11.97 -12.98 4.85
CA ASP A 127 12.63 -11.85 4.17
C ASP A 127 11.79 -10.59 4.32
N GLU A 128 10.48 -10.69 4.14
CA GLU A 128 9.61 -9.53 4.26
C GLU A 128 9.41 -9.06 5.71
N MET A 129 9.62 -9.93 6.70
CA MET A 129 9.73 -9.51 8.10
C MET A 129 10.93 -8.58 8.32
N LYS A 130 12.07 -8.86 7.67
CA LYS A 130 13.23 -7.95 7.70
C LYS A 130 12.90 -6.64 6.99
N GLU A 131 12.34 -6.70 5.78
CA GLU A 131 12.00 -5.50 5.01
C GLU A 131 11.02 -4.58 5.75
N ILE A 132 9.96 -5.11 6.38
CA ILE A 132 9.04 -4.27 7.14
C ILE A 132 9.68 -3.70 8.40
N GLN A 133 10.63 -4.42 9.01
CA GLN A 133 11.34 -3.89 10.17
C GLN A 133 12.30 -2.76 9.79
N GLU A 134 12.97 -2.85 8.63
CA GLU A 134 13.78 -1.77 8.05
C GLU A 134 12.97 -0.47 7.88
N VAL A 135 11.67 -0.56 7.56
CA VAL A 135 10.76 0.61 7.58
C VAL A 135 10.73 1.24 8.98
N GLY A 136 10.58 0.43 10.03
CA GLY A 136 10.63 0.89 11.43
C GLY A 136 11.99 1.46 11.82
N GLU A 137 13.09 0.94 11.28
CA GLU A 137 14.44 1.49 11.48
C GLU A 137 14.58 2.88 10.86
N VAL A 138 14.03 3.09 9.66
CA VAL A 138 14.04 4.37 8.97
C VAL A 138 13.13 5.38 9.66
N THR A 139 11.88 5.01 9.97
CA THR A 139 10.91 5.93 10.56
C THR A 139 11.15 6.19 12.04
N ARG A 140 11.88 5.30 12.74
CA ARG A 140 12.25 5.44 14.17
C ARG A 140 13.74 5.14 14.37
N PRO A 141 14.65 6.01 13.90
CA PRO A 141 16.10 5.75 13.90
C PRO A 141 16.70 5.51 15.29
N LYS A 142 16.10 6.06 16.35
CA LYS A 142 16.50 5.78 17.74
C LYS A 142 16.28 4.32 18.16
N ARG A 143 15.40 3.59 17.48
CA ARG A 143 15.10 2.17 17.72
C ARG A 143 15.90 1.24 16.82
N ALA A 144 16.45 1.75 15.71
CA ALA A 144 17.14 0.93 14.72
C ALA A 144 18.22 0.01 15.30
N PRO A 145 19.09 0.42 16.25
CA PRO A 145 20.09 -0.49 16.81
C PRO A 145 19.48 -1.72 17.50
N MET A 146 18.36 -1.56 18.19
CA MET A 146 17.67 -2.65 18.88
C MET A 146 16.95 -3.58 17.90
N LEU A 147 16.34 -3.01 16.86
CA LEU A 147 15.68 -3.76 15.79
C LEU A 147 16.70 -4.65 15.06
N LYS A 148 17.84 -4.10 14.63
CA LYS A 148 18.94 -4.86 14.01
C LYS A 148 19.46 -5.98 14.90
N ALA A 149 19.66 -5.69 16.19
CA ALA A 149 20.12 -6.71 17.14
C ALA A 149 19.13 -7.88 17.27
N PHE A 150 17.82 -7.60 17.17
CA PHE A 150 16.80 -8.66 17.15
C PHE A 150 16.91 -9.51 15.88
N GLU A 151 17.09 -8.90 14.71
CA GLU A 151 17.23 -9.64 13.44
C GLU A 151 18.45 -10.56 13.44
N GLU A 152 19.60 -10.01 13.82
CA GLU A 152 20.86 -10.74 13.88
C GLU A 152 20.78 -11.90 14.87
N GLY A 153 20.16 -11.66 16.03
CA GLY A 153 20.05 -12.60 17.13
C GLY A 153 19.08 -13.76 16.87
N TYR A 154 17.94 -13.52 16.21
CA TYR A 154 16.85 -14.50 16.12
C TYR A 154 16.55 -14.99 14.70
N LEU A 155 16.63 -14.13 13.69
CA LEU A 155 16.18 -14.51 12.33
C LEU A 155 17.18 -15.40 11.59
N THR A 156 18.47 -15.33 11.93
CA THR A 156 19.50 -16.18 11.32
C THR A 156 19.24 -17.68 11.55
N ALA A 157 18.79 -18.05 12.74
CA ALA A 157 18.49 -19.46 13.06
C ALA A 157 17.23 -19.94 12.32
N ILE A 158 16.21 -19.08 12.20
CA ILE A 158 15.00 -19.36 11.44
C ILE A 158 15.35 -19.56 9.96
N ASP A 159 16.15 -18.65 9.38
CA ASP A 159 16.59 -18.73 7.98
C ASP A 159 17.30 -20.05 7.69
N LYS A 160 18.28 -20.42 8.53
CA LYS A 160 19.01 -21.69 8.40
C LYS A 160 18.07 -22.90 8.45
N ALA A 161 17.11 -22.90 9.38
CA ALA A 161 16.16 -24.00 9.50
C ALA A 161 15.21 -24.09 8.30
N ILE A 162 14.75 -22.96 7.76
CA ILE A 162 13.93 -22.90 6.54
C ILE A 162 14.72 -23.44 5.35
N MET A 163 15.97 -22.99 5.16
CA MET A 163 16.83 -23.44 4.06
C MET A 163 17.17 -24.93 4.17
N ALA A 164 17.29 -25.46 5.39
CA ALA A 164 17.46 -26.89 5.65
C ALA A 164 16.16 -27.70 5.58
N LYS A 165 14.99 -27.05 5.47
CA LYS A 165 13.65 -27.65 5.58
C LYS A 165 13.48 -28.47 6.86
N ASP A 166 14.11 -28.03 7.94
CA ASP A 166 14.12 -28.72 9.24
C ASP A 166 13.03 -28.15 10.15
N LYS A 167 11.92 -28.87 10.25
CA LYS A 167 10.74 -28.48 11.05
C LYS A 167 11.03 -28.40 12.55
N ALA A 168 11.91 -29.25 13.08
CA ALA A 168 12.24 -29.26 14.50
C ALA A 168 13.13 -28.06 14.85
N ALA A 169 14.19 -27.83 14.06
CA ALA A 169 15.05 -26.67 14.23
C ALA A 169 14.27 -25.36 14.00
N PHE A 170 13.39 -25.34 13.01
CA PHE A 170 12.51 -24.21 12.72
C PHE A 170 11.60 -23.90 13.91
N THR A 171 10.90 -24.91 14.43
CA THR A 171 10.00 -24.76 15.58
C THR A 171 10.74 -24.21 16.78
N LYS A 172 11.93 -24.73 17.06
CA LYS A 172 12.77 -24.21 18.15
C LYS A 172 13.16 -22.75 17.91
N ALA A 173 13.66 -22.41 16.73
CA ALA A 173 14.12 -21.07 16.40
C ALA A 173 12.99 -20.02 16.48
N VAL A 174 11.78 -20.36 16.03
CA VAL A 174 10.63 -19.45 16.14
C VAL A 174 10.20 -19.27 17.60
N ASN A 175 10.21 -20.32 18.43
CA ASN A 175 9.93 -20.18 19.87
C ASN A 175 10.97 -19.32 20.59
N ASP A 176 12.25 -19.48 20.23
CA ASP A 176 13.34 -18.62 20.74
C ASP A 176 13.08 -17.16 20.32
N ALA A 177 12.67 -16.92 19.06
CA ALA A 177 12.32 -15.58 18.57
C ALA A 177 11.12 -14.96 19.29
N VAL A 178 10.05 -15.72 19.54
CA VAL A 178 8.88 -15.26 20.33
C VAL A 178 9.30 -14.88 21.75
N THR A 179 10.18 -15.68 22.37
CA THR A 179 10.76 -15.36 23.68
C THR A 179 11.55 -14.04 23.61
N GLY A 180 12.33 -13.86 22.54
CA GLY A 180 13.03 -12.63 22.23
C GLY A 180 12.11 -11.42 22.06
N CYS A 181 11.00 -11.57 21.32
CA CYS A 181 10.00 -10.51 21.14
C CYS A 181 9.49 -10.03 22.49
N ASN A 182 9.08 -10.96 23.34
CA ASN A 182 8.50 -10.66 24.65
C ASN A 182 9.53 -10.02 25.60
N ALA A 183 10.79 -10.46 25.54
CA ALA A 183 11.88 -9.82 26.29
C ALA A 183 12.14 -8.38 25.80
N CYS A 184 12.15 -8.17 24.48
CA CYS A 184 12.32 -6.85 23.87
C CYS A 184 11.17 -5.90 24.23
N HIS A 185 9.92 -6.35 24.12
CA HIS A 185 8.75 -5.59 24.52
C HIS A 185 8.80 -5.22 26.00
N LYS A 186 9.18 -6.16 26.86
CA LYS A 186 9.31 -5.90 28.30
C LYS A 186 10.38 -4.86 28.62
N ALA A 187 11.52 -4.91 27.94
CA ALA A 187 12.62 -3.97 28.18
C ALA A 187 12.39 -2.59 27.53
N SER A 188 11.54 -2.52 26.52
CA SER A 188 11.30 -1.30 25.75
C SER A 188 10.33 -0.36 26.46
N THR A 189 10.66 0.93 26.49
CA THR A 189 9.84 2.02 27.05
C THR A 189 9.44 3.00 25.94
N GLY A 190 8.49 3.90 26.19
CA GLY A 190 8.09 4.98 25.29
C GLY A 190 7.76 6.25 26.07
N THR A 191 7.37 7.33 25.37
CA THR A 191 7.02 8.62 26.00
C THR A 191 6.01 8.44 27.14
N ASN A 192 4.95 7.68 26.88
CA ASN A 192 3.86 7.42 27.82
C ASN A 192 3.89 5.98 28.36
N TRP A 193 5.01 5.26 28.23
CA TRP A 193 5.06 3.81 28.49
C TRP A 193 6.32 3.42 29.25
N THR A 194 6.19 2.79 30.43
CA THR A 194 7.34 2.25 31.17
C THR A 194 7.83 0.90 30.69
N SER A 195 6.98 0.19 29.95
CA SER A 195 7.26 -1.12 29.38
C SER A 195 6.19 -1.41 28.33
N TYR A 196 6.54 -2.13 27.27
CA TYR A 196 5.57 -2.71 26.33
C TYR A 196 5.23 -4.17 26.66
N GLN A 197 5.51 -4.66 27.87
CA GLN A 197 5.21 -6.05 28.29
C GLN A 197 3.72 -6.45 28.20
N TYR A 198 2.82 -5.47 28.04
CA TYR A 198 1.41 -5.72 27.77
C TYR A 198 1.16 -6.27 26.34
N VAL A 199 2.15 -6.12 25.45
CA VAL A 199 2.21 -6.75 24.12
C VAL A 199 2.94 -8.09 24.26
N GLU A 200 2.22 -9.12 24.67
CA GLU A 200 2.76 -10.47 24.78
C GLU A 200 2.44 -11.26 23.50
N VAL A 201 3.47 -11.68 22.77
CA VAL A 201 3.38 -12.44 21.53
C VAL A 201 3.36 -13.94 21.81
N GLN A 202 2.58 -14.68 21.03
CA GLN A 202 2.55 -16.14 21.00
C GLN A 202 2.58 -16.67 19.57
N LEU A 203 2.83 -17.98 19.44
CA LEU A 203 2.59 -18.66 18.18
C LEU A 203 1.09 -18.60 17.85
N PRO A 204 0.72 -18.26 16.59
CA PRO A 204 -0.67 -18.20 16.20
C PRO A 204 -1.29 -19.61 16.18
N LYS A 205 -2.60 -19.68 16.43
CA LYS A 205 -3.36 -20.93 16.48
C LYS A 205 -4.37 -21.03 15.33
N THR A 206 -4.71 -19.90 14.75
CA THR A 206 -5.76 -19.70 13.75
C THR A 206 -5.12 -19.21 12.47
N ASP A 207 -5.61 -19.71 11.34
CA ASP A 207 -5.15 -19.32 10.03
C ASP A 207 -5.31 -17.80 9.83
N PRO A 208 -4.22 -17.05 9.60
CA PRO A 208 -4.29 -15.59 9.44
C PRO A 208 -4.85 -15.16 8.08
N ALA A 209 -5.00 -16.08 7.11
CA ALA A 209 -5.46 -15.77 5.77
C ALA A 209 -6.12 -16.99 5.10
N PHE A 210 -7.40 -17.25 5.42
CA PHE A 210 -8.17 -18.38 4.87
C PHE A 210 -8.32 -18.41 3.33
N TYR A 211 -7.99 -17.31 2.65
CA TYR A 211 -7.91 -17.21 1.19
C TYR A 211 -6.58 -17.73 0.61
N VAL A 212 -5.63 -18.15 1.44
CA VAL A 212 -4.35 -18.74 1.06
C VAL A 212 -4.39 -20.26 1.24
N ASP A 213 -3.94 -21.00 0.24
CA ASP A 213 -3.59 -22.41 0.38
C ASP A 213 -2.14 -22.49 0.87
N TRP A 214 -1.95 -22.71 2.18
CA TRP A 214 -0.63 -22.74 2.81
C TRP A 214 0.30 -23.80 2.24
N LYS A 215 -0.23 -24.86 1.61
CA LYS A 215 0.59 -25.86 0.92
C LYS A 215 1.31 -25.30 -0.32
N GLY A 216 0.78 -24.23 -0.89
CA GLY A 216 1.33 -23.58 -2.09
C GLY A 216 1.13 -24.40 -3.37
N GLY A 217 1.59 -23.84 -4.49
CA GLY A 217 1.62 -24.48 -5.80
C GLY A 217 2.95 -25.15 -6.16
N GLY A 218 4.01 -24.89 -5.40
CA GLY A 218 5.35 -25.46 -5.64
C GLY A 218 6.38 -25.00 -4.62
N GLN A 219 7.61 -25.51 -4.75
CA GLN A 219 8.77 -25.20 -3.90
C GLN A 219 10.05 -25.10 -4.73
N ASP A 220 11.18 -24.83 -4.06
CA ASP A 220 12.52 -24.76 -4.64
C ASP A 220 12.64 -23.68 -5.72
N SER A 221 11.84 -22.62 -5.55
CA SER A 221 11.80 -21.44 -6.41
C SER A 221 12.80 -20.38 -5.97
N TYR A 222 13.31 -20.48 -4.73
CA TYR A 222 14.32 -19.55 -4.21
C TYR A 222 15.65 -19.68 -4.96
N ILE A 223 16.20 -18.54 -5.38
CA ILE A 223 17.51 -18.38 -6.00
C ILE A 223 18.31 -17.59 -4.97
N ALA A 224 19.29 -18.22 -4.32
CA ALA A 224 20.05 -17.62 -3.24
C ALA A 224 20.41 -16.14 -3.48
N ASN A 225 20.24 -15.28 -2.46
CA ASN A 225 20.50 -13.84 -2.50
C ASN A 225 21.78 -13.52 -3.30
N PRO A 226 21.67 -13.02 -4.54
CA PRO A 226 22.82 -12.45 -5.20
C PRO A 226 23.28 -11.23 -4.39
N PRO A 227 24.59 -10.88 -4.45
CA PRO A 227 25.07 -9.65 -3.82
C PRO A 227 24.20 -8.48 -4.27
N ALA A 228 23.81 -7.62 -3.32
CA ALA A 228 23.06 -6.42 -3.65
C ALA A 228 23.80 -5.69 -4.77
N ALA A 229 23.10 -5.43 -5.89
CA ALA A 229 23.67 -4.66 -6.97
C ALA A 229 24.14 -3.32 -6.38
N ALA A 230 25.40 -2.95 -6.60
CA ALA A 230 25.89 -1.66 -6.15
C ALA A 230 24.94 -0.59 -6.67
N ALA A 231 24.38 0.21 -5.76
CA ALA A 231 23.53 1.32 -6.15
C ALA A 231 24.34 2.16 -7.15
N ALA A 232 23.82 2.31 -8.37
CA ALA A 232 24.48 3.14 -9.35
C ALA A 232 24.64 4.53 -8.73
N THR A 233 25.87 5.02 -8.63
CA THR A 233 26.10 6.41 -8.23
C THR A 233 25.42 7.28 -9.28
N PRO A 234 24.38 8.05 -8.93
CA PRO A 234 23.76 8.93 -9.89
C PRO A 234 24.83 9.85 -10.47
N ALA A 235 24.81 10.06 -11.78
CA ALA A 235 25.69 11.05 -12.40
C ALA A 235 25.45 12.41 -11.72
N ALA A 236 26.52 13.14 -11.42
CA ALA A 236 26.41 14.48 -10.85
C ALA A 236 25.60 15.36 -11.81
N LEU A 237 24.51 15.94 -11.29
CA LEU A 237 23.72 16.91 -12.05
C LEU A 237 24.56 18.17 -12.26
N THR A 238 24.66 18.62 -13.51
CA THR A 238 25.41 19.82 -13.89
C THR A 238 24.47 20.92 -14.38
N GLY A 239 24.91 22.17 -14.30
CA GLY A 239 24.15 23.33 -14.74
C GLY A 239 23.29 23.97 -13.65
N ASN A 240 22.58 25.03 -14.07
CA ASN A 240 21.77 25.87 -13.21
C ASN A 240 20.30 25.78 -13.66
N LEU A 241 19.38 25.71 -12.69
CA LEU A 241 17.95 25.64 -12.91
C LEU A 241 17.31 27.00 -12.61
N ASP A 242 16.47 27.47 -13.51
CA ASP A 242 15.53 28.55 -13.21
C ASP A 242 14.36 28.02 -12.35
N ALA A 243 13.38 28.87 -12.03
CA ALA A 243 12.27 28.47 -11.17
C ALA A 243 11.46 27.29 -11.76
N ALA A 244 11.24 27.27 -13.08
CA ALA A 244 10.51 26.21 -13.75
C ALA A 244 11.30 24.89 -13.74
N GLY A 245 12.61 24.94 -14.01
CA GLY A 245 13.50 23.78 -13.94
C GLY A 245 13.60 23.19 -12.52
N VAL A 246 13.58 24.04 -11.47
CA VAL A 246 13.49 23.58 -10.08
C VAL A 246 12.19 22.83 -9.84
N GLU A 247 11.05 23.41 -10.23
CA GLU A 247 9.76 22.75 -10.01
C GLU A 247 9.65 21.42 -10.77
N GLU A 248 10.06 21.38 -12.04
CA GLU A 248 10.07 20.15 -12.83
C GLU A 248 10.95 19.07 -12.17
N PHE A 249 12.15 19.44 -11.73
CA PHE A 249 13.05 18.54 -11.03
C PHE A 249 12.42 17.99 -9.74
N VAL A 250 11.86 18.87 -8.91
CA VAL A 250 11.23 18.47 -7.64
C VAL A 250 10.02 17.58 -7.92
N ASN A 251 9.11 17.97 -8.81
CA ASN A 251 7.96 17.14 -9.20
C ASN A 251 8.42 15.77 -9.73
N GLY A 252 9.51 15.72 -10.49
CA GLY A 252 10.13 14.48 -10.94
C GLY A 252 10.51 13.54 -9.80
N LYS A 253 11.04 14.07 -8.69
CA LYS A 253 11.37 13.29 -7.48
C LYS A 253 10.15 12.79 -6.71
N PHE A 254 9.02 13.49 -6.79
CA PHE A 254 7.74 13.04 -6.21
C PHE A 254 6.97 12.06 -7.11
N ASN A 255 7.26 12.06 -8.42
CA ASN A 255 6.53 11.27 -9.43
C ASN A 255 7.29 10.04 -9.91
N SER A 256 8.57 9.90 -9.55
CA SER A 256 9.42 8.78 -9.96
C SER A 256 9.99 8.07 -8.76
N VAL A 257 9.89 6.73 -8.74
CA VAL A 257 10.49 5.89 -7.70
C VAL A 257 12.01 6.07 -7.72
N ASP A 258 12.55 6.59 -6.61
CA ASP A 258 13.99 6.74 -6.39
C ASP A 258 14.37 6.02 -5.08
N ARG A 259 15.06 4.88 -5.21
CA ARG A 259 15.45 4.06 -4.06
C ARG A 259 16.61 4.62 -3.25
N SER A 260 17.15 5.78 -3.62
CA SER A 260 18.05 6.56 -2.77
C SER A 260 17.31 7.50 -1.81
N LEU A 261 16.00 7.66 -1.99
CA LEU A 261 15.15 8.53 -1.18
C LEU A 261 14.34 7.71 -0.16
N ALA A 262 14.51 7.99 1.13
CA ALA A 262 13.95 7.20 2.22
C ALA A 262 12.42 7.18 2.19
N LEU A 263 11.77 8.33 1.91
CA LEU A 263 10.31 8.38 1.73
C LEU A 263 9.80 7.43 0.65
N TRP A 264 10.53 7.19 -0.44
CA TRP A 264 10.16 6.19 -1.45
C TRP A 264 10.45 4.76 -1.01
N ASN A 265 11.53 4.56 -0.25
CA ASN A 265 11.93 3.24 0.25
C ASN A 265 10.97 2.65 1.27
N ILE A 266 10.35 3.50 2.10
CA ILE A 266 9.39 3.06 3.12
C ILE A 266 7.97 2.85 2.59
N GLN A 267 7.68 3.20 1.33
CA GLN A 267 6.39 2.92 0.72
C GLN A 267 6.18 1.41 0.60
N PRO A 268 4.94 0.92 0.72
CA PRO A 268 4.66 -0.51 0.80
C PRO A 268 5.27 -1.29 -0.36
N GLY A 269 5.86 -2.43 -0.01
CA GLY A 269 6.28 -3.42 -0.98
C GLY A 269 5.09 -4.10 -1.66
N LEU A 270 5.36 -4.77 -2.78
CA LEU A 270 4.32 -5.55 -3.46
C LEU A 270 3.75 -6.65 -2.56
N GLY A 271 4.55 -7.23 -1.66
CA GLY A 271 4.08 -8.22 -0.70
C GLY A 271 2.99 -7.68 0.22
N THR A 272 3.21 -6.51 0.84
CA THR A 272 2.20 -5.84 1.67
C THR A 272 0.95 -5.47 0.86
N VAL A 273 1.13 -4.93 -0.36
CA VAL A 273 -0.01 -4.65 -1.26
C VAL A 273 -0.82 -5.92 -1.56
N MET A 274 -0.16 -7.04 -1.87
CA MET A 274 -0.83 -8.29 -2.22
C MET A 274 -1.51 -8.96 -1.02
N ILE A 275 -1.02 -8.74 0.20
CA ILE A 275 -1.74 -9.14 1.42
C ILE A 275 -3.04 -8.35 1.55
N GLU A 276 -3.00 -7.02 1.37
CA GLU A 276 -4.22 -6.23 1.46
C GLU A 276 -5.19 -6.51 0.30
N TYR A 277 -4.67 -6.71 -0.91
CA TYR A 277 -5.45 -7.15 -2.05
C TYR A 277 -6.16 -8.49 -1.74
N GLY A 278 -5.44 -9.47 -1.18
CA GLY A 278 -6.00 -10.75 -0.76
C GLY A 278 -7.08 -10.61 0.33
N ASN A 279 -6.88 -9.72 1.30
CA ASN A 279 -7.88 -9.42 2.32
C ASN A 279 -9.16 -8.84 1.66
N ARG A 280 -9.03 -7.85 0.79
CA ARG A 280 -10.16 -7.23 0.08
C ARG A 280 -10.89 -8.24 -0.82
N TYR A 281 -10.13 -9.09 -1.49
CA TYR A 281 -10.67 -10.20 -2.28
C TYR A 281 -11.49 -11.18 -1.43
N SER A 282 -11.03 -11.51 -0.22
CA SER A 282 -11.78 -12.33 0.74
C SER A 282 -13.05 -11.63 1.24
N ARG A 283 -12.97 -10.35 1.61
CA ARG A 283 -14.11 -9.55 2.08
C ARG A 283 -15.19 -9.41 0.99
N MET A 284 -14.77 -9.23 -0.26
CA MET A 284 -15.67 -9.20 -1.43
C MET A 284 -16.47 -10.50 -1.56
N TYR A 285 -15.82 -11.65 -1.38
CA TYR A 285 -16.50 -12.95 -1.42
C TYR A 285 -17.60 -13.04 -0.37
N PHE A 286 -17.28 -12.80 0.91
CA PHE A 286 -18.28 -12.91 1.98
C PHE A 286 -19.42 -11.90 1.85
N ALA A 287 -19.12 -10.68 1.41
CA ALA A 287 -20.13 -9.68 1.10
C ALA A 287 -21.12 -10.16 0.02
N ALA A 288 -20.62 -10.68 -1.11
CA ALA A 288 -21.45 -11.21 -2.18
C ALA A 288 -22.26 -12.44 -1.73
N LYS A 289 -21.65 -13.39 -0.99
CA LYS A 289 -22.37 -14.55 -0.44
C LYS A 289 -23.48 -14.16 0.54
N ALA A 290 -23.35 -13.03 1.22
CA ALA A 290 -24.37 -12.49 2.12
C ALA A 290 -25.42 -11.61 1.41
N GLY A 291 -25.26 -11.35 0.10
CA GLY A 291 -26.15 -10.47 -0.68
C GLY A 291 -25.88 -8.97 -0.48
N ASN A 292 -24.74 -8.61 0.12
CA ASN A 292 -24.30 -7.22 0.28
C ASN A 292 -23.43 -6.81 -0.92
N TRP A 293 -24.11 -6.59 -2.04
CA TRP A 293 -23.50 -6.29 -3.33
C TRP A 293 -22.79 -4.93 -3.35
N ASP A 294 -23.27 -3.95 -2.58
CA ASP A 294 -22.59 -2.66 -2.45
C ASP A 294 -21.24 -2.82 -1.73
N MET A 295 -21.16 -3.64 -0.66
CA MET A 295 -19.88 -3.95 -0.03
C MET A 295 -18.97 -4.77 -0.96
N ALA A 296 -19.51 -5.71 -1.73
CA ALA A 296 -18.73 -6.44 -2.72
C ALA A 296 -18.13 -5.49 -3.78
N LYS A 297 -18.93 -4.56 -4.31
CA LYS A 297 -18.49 -3.53 -5.26
C LYS A 297 -17.41 -2.63 -4.66
N TYR A 298 -17.62 -2.18 -3.43
CA TYR A 298 -16.64 -1.38 -2.71
C TYR A 298 -15.31 -2.11 -2.50
N GLN A 299 -15.34 -3.39 -2.11
CA GLN A 299 -14.11 -4.17 -1.93
C GLN A 299 -13.39 -4.44 -3.27
N LEU A 300 -14.12 -4.54 -4.39
CA LEU A 300 -13.53 -4.62 -5.73
C LEU A 300 -12.84 -3.30 -6.11
N ASP A 301 -13.51 -2.17 -5.92
CA ASP A 301 -12.96 -0.85 -6.22
C ASP A 301 -11.70 -0.58 -5.40
N GLU A 302 -11.71 -0.92 -4.12
CA GLU A 302 -10.53 -0.72 -3.28
C GLU A 302 -9.42 -1.73 -3.55
N ALA A 303 -9.74 -2.92 -4.08
CA ALA A 303 -8.73 -3.86 -4.56
C ALA A 303 -7.99 -3.29 -5.79
N LEU A 304 -8.71 -2.59 -6.69
CA LEU A 304 -8.09 -1.83 -7.78
C LEU A 304 -7.20 -0.72 -7.24
N GLU A 305 -7.71 0.12 -6.32
CA GLU A 305 -6.93 1.24 -5.76
C GLU A 305 -5.63 0.77 -5.08
N ILE A 306 -5.66 -0.32 -4.30
CA ILE A 306 -4.43 -0.82 -3.66
C ILE A 306 -3.47 -1.44 -4.70
N GLN A 307 -3.98 -1.95 -5.82
CA GLN A 307 -3.13 -2.42 -6.91
C GLN A 307 -2.44 -1.26 -7.63
N GLU A 308 -3.12 -0.12 -7.85
CA GLU A 308 -2.51 1.10 -8.39
C GLU A 308 -1.32 1.58 -7.54
N VAL A 309 -1.36 1.39 -6.21
CA VAL A 309 -0.21 1.63 -5.32
C VAL A 309 0.97 0.72 -5.69
N ALA A 310 0.73 -0.56 -5.98
CA ALA A 310 1.76 -1.46 -6.48
C ALA A 310 2.29 -1.03 -7.85
N GLU A 311 1.43 -0.55 -8.76
CA GLU A 311 1.86 -0.05 -10.07
C GLU A 311 2.78 1.16 -9.94
N ALA A 312 2.42 2.11 -9.08
CA ALA A 312 3.21 3.31 -8.83
C ALA A 312 4.54 2.98 -8.14
N THR A 313 4.54 2.10 -7.14
CA THR A 313 5.75 1.77 -6.38
C THR A 313 6.63 0.72 -7.07
N ARG A 314 6.09 -0.07 -8.01
CA ARG A 314 6.80 -1.10 -8.79
C ARG A 314 6.42 -0.96 -10.28
N PRO A 315 6.85 0.12 -10.97
CA PRO A 315 6.44 0.40 -12.34
C PRO A 315 6.80 -0.72 -13.34
N GLY A 316 7.90 -1.45 -13.09
CA GLY A 316 8.25 -2.62 -13.91
C GLY A 316 7.26 -3.79 -13.84
N ARG A 317 6.34 -3.81 -12.87
CA ARG A 317 5.25 -4.79 -12.76
C ARG A 317 3.89 -4.25 -13.21
N ALA A 318 3.75 -2.93 -13.39
CA ALA A 318 2.49 -2.31 -13.75
C ALA A 318 1.81 -2.92 -15.00
N PRO A 319 2.52 -3.22 -16.11
CA PRO A 319 1.86 -3.82 -17.28
C PRO A 319 1.16 -5.16 -16.99
N MET A 320 1.75 -5.99 -16.11
CA MET A 320 1.17 -7.28 -15.73
C MET A 320 -0.02 -7.11 -14.79
N LEU A 321 0.04 -6.14 -13.88
CA LEU A 321 -1.05 -5.80 -12.96
C LEU A 321 -2.28 -5.32 -13.75
N LYS A 322 -2.11 -4.36 -14.67
CA LYS A 322 -3.18 -3.91 -15.57
C LYS A 322 -3.78 -5.02 -16.42
N ALA A 323 -2.94 -5.91 -16.95
CA ALA A 323 -3.43 -7.06 -17.72
C ALA A 323 -4.31 -8.00 -16.87
N PHE A 324 -4.02 -8.14 -15.58
CA PHE A 324 -4.88 -8.89 -14.66
C PHE A 324 -6.23 -8.17 -14.43
N GLU A 325 -6.22 -6.86 -14.26
CA GLU A 325 -7.44 -6.05 -14.07
C GLU A 325 -8.38 -6.19 -15.27
N GLU A 326 -7.84 -5.90 -16.46
CA GLU A 326 -8.57 -5.96 -17.73
C GLU A 326 -9.08 -7.37 -18.04
N GLY A 327 -8.31 -8.39 -17.67
CA GLY A 327 -8.61 -9.79 -17.96
C GLY A 327 -9.63 -10.44 -17.03
N TYR A 328 -9.63 -10.08 -15.73
CA TYR A 328 -10.40 -10.83 -14.72
C TYR A 328 -11.40 -9.98 -13.95
N LEU A 329 -11.14 -8.70 -13.70
CA LEU A 329 -11.96 -7.89 -12.81
C LEU A 329 -13.21 -7.35 -13.49
N LYS A 330 -13.20 -7.16 -14.81
CA LYS A 330 -14.37 -6.69 -15.57
C LYS A 330 -15.58 -7.62 -15.43
N ALA A 331 -15.39 -8.92 -15.65
CA ALA A 331 -16.48 -9.89 -15.51
C ALA A 331 -16.99 -9.99 -14.06
N LEU A 332 -16.10 -9.76 -13.10
CA LEU A 332 -16.44 -9.76 -11.68
C LEU A 332 -17.27 -8.51 -11.32
N ASP A 333 -16.87 -7.34 -11.80
CA ASP A 333 -17.62 -6.08 -11.66
C ASP A 333 -19.02 -6.18 -12.27
N GLU A 334 -19.11 -6.67 -13.51
CA GLU A 334 -20.38 -6.90 -14.20
C GLU A 334 -21.30 -7.84 -13.42
N ALA A 335 -20.76 -8.91 -12.82
CA ALA A 335 -21.52 -9.83 -11.99
C ALA A 335 -22.01 -9.20 -10.68
N ILE A 336 -21.18 -8.37 -10.04
CA ILE A 336 -21.53 -7.64 -8.81
C ILE A 336 -22.63 -6.60 -9.10
N VAL A 337 -22.47 -5.80 -10.15
CA VAL A 337 -23.46 -4.79 -10.56
C VAL A 337 -24.79 -5.46 -10.94
N ALA A 338 -24.73 -6.60 -11.63
CA ALA A 338 -25.91 -7.40 -11.96
C ALA A 338 -26.49 -8.18 -10.76
N GLN A 339 -25.79 -8.20 -9.61
CA GLN A 339 -26.16 -8.98 -8.43
C GLN A 339 -26.37 -10.47 -8.74
N ASP A 340 -25.60 -11.01 -9.68
CA ASP A 340 -25.73 -12.37 -10.20
C ASP A 340 -24.76 -13.30 -9.46
N ALA A 341 -25.26 -14.01 -8.47
CA ALA A 341 -24.45 -14.91 -7.64
C ALA A 341 -23.75 -16.02 -8.44
N ALA A 342 -24.38 -16.55 -9.49
CA ALA A 342 -23.79 -17.62 -10.28
C ALA A 342 -22.65 -17.09 -11.16
N LYS A 343 -22.84 -15.93 -11.81
CA LYS A 343 -21.76 -15.27 -12.55
C LYS A 343 -20.65 -14.80 -11.62
N PHE A 344 -20.99 -14.30 -10.44
CA PHE A 344 -20.02 -13.89 -9.44
C PHE A 344 -19.14 -15.08 -9.03
N ASP A 345 -19.72 -16.22 -8.64
CA ASP A 345 -18.94 -17.39 -8.22
C ASP A 345 -18.00 -17.87 -9.36
N ALA A 346 -18.46 -17.85 -10.61
CA ALA A 346 -17.65 -18.21 -11.77
C ALA A 346 -16.51 -17.20 -12.05
N ALA A 347 -16.82 -15.90 -12.07
CA ALA A 347 -15.85 -14.84 -12.32
C ALA A 347 -14.83 -14.73 -11.18
N PHE A 348 -15.28 -14.87 -9.93
CA PHE A 348 -14.43 -14.90 -8.76
C PHE A 348 -13.46 -16.06 -8.86
N LYS A 349 -13.93 -17.29 -9.13
CA LYS A 349 -13.04 -18.44 -9.33
C LYS A 349 -12.04 -18.20 -10.48
N ALA A 350 -12.49 -17.65 -11.60
CA ALA A 350 -11.59 -17.33 -12.72
C ALA A 350 -10.50 -16.33 -12.32
N ALA A 351 -10.84 -15.30 -11.54
CA ALA A 351 -9.88 -14.35 -11.00
C ALA A 351 -8.87 -15.02 -10.05
N ALA A 352 -9.29 -15.93 -9.18
CA ALA A 352 -8.38 -16.70 -8.32
C ALA A 352 -7.41 -17.57 -9.14
N ASP A 353 -7.90 -18.23 -10.19
CA ASP A 353 -7.07 -19.00 -11.13
C ASP A 353 -6.09 -18.06 -11.87
N GLY A 354 -6.53 -16.85 -12.23
CA GLY A 354 -5.69 -15.77 -12.78
C GLY A 354 -4.58 -15.31 -11.83
N CYS A 355 -4.90 -15.10 -10.54
CA CYS A 355 -3.90 -14.76 -9.52
C CYS A 355 -2.81 -15.83 -9.46
N ASN A 356 -3.21 -17.10 -9.44
CA ASN A 356 -2.29 -18.25 -9.38
C ASN A 356 -1.42 -18.37 -10.64
N ALA A 357 -1.98 -18.10 -11.82
CA ALA A 357 -1.21 -18.06 -13.06
C ALA A 357 -0.18 -16.92 -13.05
N CYS A 358 -0.59 -15.73 -12.58
CA CYS A 358 0.29 -14.57 -12.42
C CYS A 358 1.44 -14.87 -11.43
N HIS A 359 1.13 -15.43 -10.26
CA HIS A 359 2.15 -15.83 -9.28
C HIS A 359 3.12 -16.87 -9.85
N THR A 360 2.61 -17.85 -10.61
CA THR A 360 3.45 -18.88 -11.24
C THR A 360 4.40 -18.28 -12.27
N ALA A 361 3.92 -17.35 -13.10
CA ALA A 361 4.71 -16.72 -14.16
C ALA A 361 5.68 -15.64 -13.66
N SER A 362 5.36 -15.00 -12.54
CA SER A 362 6.11 -13.88 -11.98
C SER A 362 7.46 -14.31 -11.38
N LYS A 363 8.48 -13.46 -11.55
CA LYS A 363 9.83 -13.68 -11.03
C LYS A 363 10.29 -12.51 -10.19
N GLY A 364 11.22 -12.76 -9.27
CA GLY A 364 11.86 -11.76 -8.44
C GLY A 364 13.37 -11.89 -8.49
N ALA A 365 14.09 -10.96 -7.85
CA ALA A 365 15.55 -11.02 -7.74
C ALA A 365 16.03 -12.37 -7.17
N ASN A 366 15.28 -12.89 -6.19
CA ASN A 366 15.60 -14.13 -5.47
C ASN A 366 14.63 -15.27 -5.78
N TRP A 367 13.77 -15.13 -6.80
CA TRP A 367 12.64 -16.04 -7.00
C TRP A 367 12.43 -16.38 -8.48
N LYS A 368 12.50 -17.68 -8.83
CA LYS A 368 12.20 -18.20 -10.18
C LYS A 368 10.71 -18.17 -10.50
N SER A 369 9.88 -18.19 -9.46
CA SER A 369 8.43 -18.22 -9.50
C SER A 369 7.89 -17.83 -8.12
N TYR A 370 6.70 -17.23 -8.06
CA TYR A 370 5.94 -17.02 -6.83
C TYR A 370 4.84 -18.09 -6.61
N GLN A 371 4.88 -19.22 -7.32
CA GLN A 371 3.89 -20.31 -7.22
C GLN A 371 3.66 -20.84 -5.79
N TYR A 372 4.59 -20.62 -4.86
CA TYR A 372 4.43 -20.92 -3.44
C TYR A 372 3.31 -20.10 -2.78
N VAL A 373 2.91 -18.97 -3.39
CA VAL A 373 1.70 -18.21 -3.05
C VAL A 373 0.54 -18.74 -3.89
N LYS A 374 -0.35 -19.48 -3.24
CA LYS A 374 -1.54 -20.03 -3.89
C LYS A 374 -2.80 -19.47 -3.26
N ILE A 375 -3.59 -18.78 -4.07
CA ILE A 375 -4.88 -18.22 -3.69
C ILE A 375 -5.97 -19.26 -3.91
N GLN A 376 -6.91 -19.33 -2.97
CA GLN A 376 -8.09 -20.19 -3.00
C GLN A 376 -9.33 -19.37 -2.64
N VAL A 377 -10.51 -19.90 -2.97
CA VAL A 377 -11.76 -19.36 -2.44
C VAL A 377 -11.70 -19.41 -0.90
N PRO A 378 -11.99 -18.31 -0.19
CA PRO A 378 -11.91 -18.28 1.27
C PRO A 378 -12.77 -19.37 1.91
N LYS A 379 -12.19 -20.13 2.84
CA LYS A 379 -12.87 -21.24 3.53
C LYS A 379 -13.67 -20.81 4.76
N THR A 380 -13.18 -19.78 5.45
CA THR A 380 -13.72 -19.27 6.71
C THR A 380 -13.59 -17.76 6.73
N ASP A 381 -14.54 -17.09 7.37
CA ASP A 381 -14.46 -15.66 7.63
C ASP A 381 -13.60 -15.37 8.86
N ASN A 382 -12.62 -14.47 8.71
CA ASN A 382 -11.79 -13.92 9.78
C ASN A 382 -11.92 -12.39 9.91
N ASN A 383 -12.98 -11.81 9.34
CA ASN A 383 -13.32 -10.40 9.44
C ASN A 383 -14.72 -10.22 10.04
N ASP A 384 -15.05 -11.00 11.07
CA ASP A 384 -16.37 -10.99 11.70
C ASP A 384 -16.66 -9.71 12.51
N TYR A 385 -15.75 -8.73 12.50
CA TYR A 385 -16.04 -7.34 12.85
C TYR A 385 -16.89 -6.62 11.78
N LEU A 386 -17.04 -7.20 10.58
CA LEU A 386 -17.96 -6.75 9.54
C LEU A 386 -19.28 -7.53 9.59
N VAL A 387 -20.39 -6.82 9.42
CA VAL A 387 -21.71 -7.42 9.25
C VAL A 387 -21.94 -7.64 7.77
N TRP A 388 -21.68 -8.86 7.30
CA TRP A 388 -21.79 -9.16 5.87
C TRP A 388 -23.19 -8.97 5.32
N LYS A 389 -24.22 -9.36 6.07
CA LYS A 389 -25.62 -9.14 5.70
C LYS A 389 -26.09 -7.80 6.27
N ALA A 390 -25.63 -6.70 5.67
CA ALA A 390 -25.99 -5.37 6.12
C ALA A 390 -27.47 -5.03 5.81
N ASP A 391 -28.09 -4.19 6.64
CA ASP A 391 -29.49 -3.79 6.48
C ASP A 391 -29.76 -3.12 5.12
N LYS A 392 -28.78 -2.36 4.62
CA LYS A 392 -28.79 -1.72 3.30
C LYS A 392 -27.62 -2.20 2.45
N GLY A 393 -27.55 -3.51 2.20
CA GLY A 393 -26.47 -4.12 1.42
C GLY A 393 -26.50 -3.85 -0.10
N THR A 394 -27.51 -3.13 -0.61
CA THR A 394 -27.64 -2.83 -2.06
C THR A 394 -28.26 -1.46 -2.30
N GLY A 395 -28.09 -0.94 -3.52
CA GLY A 395 -28.79 0.24 -4.02
C GLY A 395 -28.20 1.56 -3.54
N SER A 396 -27.01 1.54 -2.95
CA SER A 396 -26.28 2.75 -2.56
C SER A 396 -25.27 3.20 -3.62
N TYR A 397 -24.81 2.29 -4.50
CA TYR A 397 -23.93 2.61 -5.62
C TYR A 397 -24.64 3.45 -6.70
N ILE A 398 -24.02 4.57 -7.14
CA ILE A 398 -24.62 5.55 -8.07
C ILE A 398 -24.05 5.44 -9.51
N ALA A 399 -23.15 4.50 -9.78
CA ALA A 399 -22.31 4.42 -10.98
C ALA A 399 -21.20 5.48 -11.04
N ASN A 400 -20.06 5.12 -11.64
CA ASN A 400 -18.91 6.01 -11.77
C ASN A 400 -19.24 7.16 -12.73
N PRO A 401 -19.27 8.43 -12.28
CA PRO A 401 -19.19 9.53 -13.22
C PRO A 401 -17.84 9.43 -13.96
N PRO A 402 -17.75 9.94 -15.21
CA PRO A 402 -16.46 10.04 -15.90
C PRO A 402 -15.43 10.70 -14.98
N ALA A 403 -14.20 10.19 -14.96
CA ALA A 403 -13.12 10.80 -14.20
C ALA A 403 -13.13 12.31 -14.48
N ALA A 404 -13.21 13.11 -13.41
CA ALA A 404 -13.16 14.56 -13.55
C ALA A 404 -11.88 14.89 -14.33
N ALA A 405 -11.99 15.78 -15.32
CA ALA A 405 -10.83 16.21 -16.09
C ALA A 405 -9.76 16.65 -15.09
N ALA A 406 -8.54 16.12 -15.25
CA ALA A 406 -7.41 16.52 -14.42
C ALA A 406 -7.35 18.05 -14.45
N THR A 407 -7.44 18.68 -13.28
CA THR A 407 -7.22 20.12 -13.17
C THR A 407 -5.88 20.43 -13.79
N ALA A 408 -5.85 21.42 -14.69
CA ALA A 408 -4.60 21.86 -15.30
C ALA A 408 -3.57 22.11 -14.19
N PRO A 409 -2.31 21.67 -14.37
CA PRO A 409 -1.27 21.96 -13.40
C PRO A 409 -1.25 23.47 -13.11
N PRO A 410 -1.03 23.88 -11.85
CA PRO A 410 -0.79 25.29 -11.58
C PRO A 410 0.30 25.82 -12.51
N ALA A 411 0.17 27.09 -12.92
CA ALA A 411 1.16 27.70 -13.81
C ALA A 411 2.55 27.60 -13.18
N ALA A 412 3.54 27.15 -13.97
CA ALA A 412 4.92 27.03 -13.50
C ALA A 412 5.42 28.39 -12.98
N PRO A 413 6.21 28.41 -11.89
CA PRO A 413 6.78 29.64 -11.36
C PRO A 413 7.71 30.25 -12.41
N THR A 414 7.59 31.55 -12.62
CA THR A 414 8.42 32.31 -13.56
C THR A 414 9.60 32.97 -12.84
N GLY A 415 10.74 33.12 -13.53
CA GLY A 415 11.93 33.81 -12.99
C GLY A 415 12.94 32.85 -12.37
N THR A 416 13.72 33.34 -11.41
CA THR A 416 14.76 32.57 -10.71
C THR A 416 14.41 32.41 -9.23
N LEU A 417 14.58 31.21 -8.68
CA LEU A 417 14.55 30.98 -7.24
C LEU A 417 15.97 31.13 -6.67
N ASP A 418 16.08 31.54 -5.41
CA ASP A 418 17.28 31.31 -4.59
C ASP A 418 17.12 30.00 -3.80
N MET A 419 18.15 29.60 -3.03
CA MET A 419 18.07 28.36 -2.26
C MET A 419 16.99 28.38 -1.17
N ALA A 420 16.64 29.55 -0.61
CA ALA A 420 15.53 29.66 0.33
C ALA A 420 14.18 29.39 -0.37
N GLY A 421 14.02 29.87 -1.61
CA GLY A 421 12.88 29.58 -2.47
C GLY A 421 12.79 28.10 -2.85
N VAL A 422 13.92 27.44 -3.12
CA VAL A 422 13.99 25.99 -3.36
C VAL A 422 13.53 25.21 -2.12
N GLU A 423 14.10 25.52 -0.95
CA GLU A 423 13.75 24.86 0.32
C GLU A 423 12.27 25.03 0.66
N LYS A 424 11.74 26.23 0.44
CA LYS A 424 10.31 26.51 0.61
C LYS A 424 9.47 25.68 -0.34
N LEU A 425 9.82 25.62 -1.63
CA LEU A 425 9.08 24.83 -2.63
C LEU A 425 9.06 23.35 -2.26
N VAL A 426 10.19 22.75 -1.89
CA VAL A 426 10.26 21.35 -1.46
C VAL A 426 9.41 21.12 -0.20
N THR A 427 9.52 22.02 0.78
CA THR A 427 8.73 21.96 2.02
C THR A 427 7.23 22.07 1.75
N ASP A 428 6.81 22.97 0.87
CA ASP A 428 5.41 23.16 0.49
C ASP A 428 4.86 21.90 -0.20
N LYS A 429 5.63 21.27 -1.12
CA LYS A 429 5.23 20.02 -1.78
C LYS A 429 5.09 18.85 -0.80
N LEU A 430 5.92 18.80 0.25
CA LEU A 430 5.81 17.80 1.32
C LEU A 430 4.64 18.04 2.30
N ASN A 431 4.14 19.28 2.38
CA ASN A 431 3.09 19.69 3.31
C ASN A 431 1.72 19.87 2.68
N THR A 432 1.66 20.00 1.36
CA THR A 432 0.43 20.27 0.62
C THR A 432 -0.02 19.01 -0.10
N LEU A 433 -1.23 18.53 0.22
CA LEU A 433 -1.85 17.42 -0.49
C LEU A 433 -2.05 17.78 -1.97
N ASP A 434 -1.27 17.14 -2.85
CA ASP A 434 -1.32 17.33 -4.30
C ASP A 434 -1.48 15.97 -4.99
N ARG A 435 -2.66 15.72 -5.57
CA ARG A 435 -2.99 14.45 -6.22
C ARG A 435 -2.30 14.27 -7.58
N SER A 436 -1.63 15.30 -8.10
CA SER A 436 -0.74 15.17 -9.27
C SER A 436 0.62 14.57 -8.90
N LEU A 437 0.95 14.51 -7.60
CA LEU A 437 2.18 13.92 -7.09
C LEU A 437 1.97 12.46 -6.68
N ALA A 438 2.67 11.54 -7.33
CA ALA A 438 2.50 10.10 -7.14
C ALA A 438 2.69 9.69 -5.67
N LEU A 439 3.71 10.24 -5.00
CA LEU A 439 3.98 9.96 -3.58
C LEU A 439 2.81 10.34 -2.65
N TRP A 440 2.10 11.43 -2.93
CA TRP A 440 0.86 11.78 -2.21
C TRP A 440 -0.31 10.88 -2.62
N ASN A 441 -0.37 10.52 -3.89
CA ASN A 441 -1.49 9.74 -4.42
C ASN A 441 -1.52 8.31 -3.86
N ILE A 442 -0.36 7.72 -3.56
CA ILE A 442 -0.25 6.37 -2.98
C ILE A 442 -0.47 6.30 -1.46
N GLN A 443 -0.64 7.44 -0.79
CA GLN A 443 -0.92 7.45 0.65
C GLN A 443 -2.32 6.88 0.94
N PRO A 444 -2.51 6.20 2.08
CA PRO A 444 -3.73 5.46 2.35
C PRO A 444 -5.00 6.32 2.24
N GLY A 445 -6.04 5.75 1.66
CA GLY A 445 -7.39 6.31 1.67
C GLY A 445 -8.11 6.07 3.00
N LEU A 446 -9.25 6.74 3.19
CA LEU A 446 -10.09 6.52 4.37
C LEU A 446 -10.61 5.08 4.45
N GLY A 447 -10.81 4.38 3.32
CA GLY A 447 -11.20 2.98 3.33
C GLY A 447 -10.20 2.09 4.08
N THR A 448 -8.91 2.21 3.75
CA THR A 448 -7.82 1.51 4.45
C THR A 448 -7.79 1.85 5.94
N ILE A 449 -7.93 3.13 6.29
CA ILE A 449 -7.91 3.61 7.67
C ILE A 449 -9.10 3.05 8.48
N MET A 450 -10.30 3.04 7.89
CA MET A 450 -11.52 2.54 8.56
C MET A 450 -11.50 1.02 8.76
N ILE A 451 -10.82 0.27 7.89
CA ILE A 451 -10.57 -1.16 8.10
C ILE A 451 -9.61 -1.36 9.29
N GLU A 452 -8.57 -0.54 9.42
CA GLU A 452 -7.68 -0.57 10.58
C GLU A 452 -8.44 -0.27 11.88
N TYR A 453 -9.36 0.71 11.87
CA TYR A 453 -10.29 0.97 12.97
C TYR A 453 -11.06 -0.28 13.41
N GLY A 454 -11.67 -0.99 12.47
CA GLY A 454 -12.40 -2.23 12.76
C GLY A 454 -11.51 -3.27 13.46
N ARG A 455 -10.27 -3.43 12.98
CA ARG A 455 -9.28 -4.32 13.61
C ARG A 455 -8.88 -3.85 15.00
N ARG A 456 -8.70 -2.56 15.24
CA ARG A 456 -8.29 -2.03 16.55
C ARG A 456 -9.41 -2.15 17.57
N LEU A 457 -10.66 -1.85 17.20
CA LEU A 457 -11.85 -2.09 18.03
C LEU A 457 -11.96 -3.55 18.47
N ALA A 458 -11.67 -4.46 17.54
CA ALA A 458 -11.59 -5.89 17.83
C ALA A 458 -10.51 -6.20 18.88
N GLN A 459 -9.30 -5.66 18.71
CA GLN A 459 -8.20 -5.88 19.66
C GLN A 459 -8.48 -5.25 21.03
N ILE A 460 -9.14 -4.09 21.10
CA ILE A 460 -9.63 -3.48 22.36
C ILE A 460 -10.59 -4.45 23.06
N ARG A 461 -11.55 -5.03 22.32
CA ARG A 461 -12.53 -5.97 22.89
C ARG A 461 -11.85 -7.15 23.59
N TYR A 462 -10.86 -7.76 22.95
CA TYR A 462 -10.13 -8.91 23.48
C TYR A 462 -9.18 -8.53 24.61
N ALA A 463 -8.50 -7.39 24.51
CA ALA A 463 -7.69 -6.84 25.59
C ALA A 463 -8.52 -6.60 26.86
N LEU A 464 -9.71 -6.01 26.75
CA LEU A 464 -10.65 -5.83 27.86
C LEU A 464 -11.12 -7.17 28.45
N ASP A 465 -11.32 -8.20 27.61
CA ASP A 465 -11.65 -9.53 28.10
C ASP A 465 -10.52 -10.22 28.86
N GLY A 466 -9.30 -10.05 28.38
CA GLY A 466 -8.09 -10.50 29.05
C GLY A 466 -7.71 -9.70 30.30
N GLY A 467 -8.38 -8.56 30.56
CA GLY A 467 -8.03 -7.63 31.63
C GLY A 467 -6.76 -6.82 31.35
N ASN A 468 -6.32 -6.75 30.09
CA ASN A 468 -5.13 -6.06 29.63
C ASN A 468 -5.49 -4.62 29.19
N PHE A 469 -5.72 -3.77 30.19
CA PHE A 469 -6.11 -2.36 29.96
C PHE A 469 -5.02 -1.54 29.27
N ASP A 470 -3.75 -1.89 29.44
CA ASP A 470 -2.66 -1.21 28.74
C ASP A 470 -2.71 -1.51 27.23
N MET A 471 -2.96 -2.77 26.84
CA MET A 471 -3.18 -3.09 25.43
C MET A 471 -4.45 -2.40 24.89
N ALA A 472 -5.54 -2.36 25.66
CA ALA A 472 -6.74 -1.63 25.25
C ALA A 472 -6.45 -0.14 25.03
N LYS A 473 -5.69 0.50 25.94
CA LYS A 473 -5.27 1.90 25.84
C LYS A 473 -4.42 2.14 24.61
N TYR A 474 -3.43 1.27 24.40
CA TYR A 474 -2.55 1.33 23.25
C TYR A 474 -3.34 1.24 21.93
N GLN A 475 -4.27 0.31 21.82
CA GLN A 475 -5.12 0.19 20.63
C GLN A 475 -6.02 1.41 20.41
N ALA A 476 -6.53 2.03 21.48
CA ALA A 476 -7.32 3.26 21.40
C ALA A 476 -6.47 4.46 20.92
N ASP A 477 -5.22 4.59 21.40
CA ASP A 477 -4.29 5.61 20.94
C ASP A 477 -3.92 5.43 19.46
N GLU A 478 -3.64 4.20 19.05
CA GLU A 478 -3.31 3.88 17.65
C GLU A 478 -4.51 4.11 16.72
N MET A 479 -5.75 3.99 17.21
CA MET A 479 -6.93 4.40 16.44
C MET A 479 -6.94 5.91 16.18
N ILE A 480 -6.64 6.72 17.19
CA ILE A 480 -6.55 8.18 17.03
C ILE A 480 -5.41 8.54 16.07
N GLU A 481 -4.23 7.91 16.23
CA GLU A 481 -3.07 8.15 15.36
C GLU A 481 -3.36 7.84 13.89
N ILE A 482 -3.99 6.70 13.59
CA ILE A 482 -4.35 6.37 12.20
C ILE A 482 -5.47 7.28 11.67
N GLN A 483 -6.31 7.85 12.55
CA GLN A 483 -7.28 8.86 12.13
C GLN A 483 -6.61 10.12 11.63
N GLU A 484 -5.55 10.60 12.29
CA GLU A 484 -4.79 11.78 11.87
C GLU A 484 -4.22 11.62 10.45
N VAL A 485 -3.86 10.39 10.05
CA VAL A 485 -3.49 10.07 8.66
C VAL A 485 -4.67 10.32 7.72
N GLY A 486 -5.87 9.97 8.14
CA GLY A 486 -7.12 10.20 7.40
C GLY A 486 -7.47 11.67 7.29
N GLU A 487 -7.28 12.43 8.37
CA GLU A 487 -7.44 13.88 8.39
C GLU A 487 -6.45 14.56 7.43
N THR A 488 -5.19 14.11 7.42
CA THR A 488 -4.14 14.64 6.55
C THR A 488 -4.40 14.31 5.08
N THR A 489 -4.79 13.07 4.78
CA THR A 489 -4.98 12.62 3.39
C THR A 489 -6.36 12.95 2.83
N ARG A 490 -7.35 13.26 3.68
CA ARG A 490 -8.71 13.71 3.32
C ARG A 490 -9.14 14.89 4.20
N PRO A 491 -8.53 16.09 4.02
CA PRO A 491 -8.78 17.25 4.88
C PRO A 491 -10.26 17.69 4.91
N GLY A 492 -11.00 17.49 3.81
CA GLY A 492 -12.45 17.76 3.78
C GLY A 492 -13.29 16.87 4.71
N ARG A 493 -12.72 15.79 5.26
CA ARG A 493 -13.36 14.89 6.23
C ARG A 493 -12.86 15.11 7.65
N ALA A 494 -11.79 15.87 7.85
CA ALA A 494 -11.16 16.05 9.16
C ALA A 494 -12.12 16.55 10.26
N PRO A 495 -13.01 17.54 10.02
CA PRO A 495 -13.94 17.98 11.06
C PRO A 495 -14.91 16.88 11.52
N MET A 496 -15.34 16.01 10.60
CA MET A 496 -16.21 14.88 10.91
C MET A 496 -15.48 13.80 11.72
N LEU A 497 -14.23 13.53 11.36
CA LEU A 497 -13.35 12.58 12.06
C LEU A 497 -13.07 13.05 13.50
N LYS A 498 -12.70 14.33 13.67
CA LYS A 498 -12.49 14.91 15.00
C LYS A 498 -13.76 14.86 15.88
N ALA A 499 -14.92 15.16 15.30
CA ALA A 499 -16.19 15.07 16.02
C ALA A 499 -16.50 13.63 16.47
N PHE A 500 -16.10 12.63 15.67
CA PHE A 500 -16.25 11.22 16.03
C PHE A 500 -15.35 10.84 17.21
N GLU A 501 -14.09 11.27 17.22
CA GLU A 501 -13.19 11.09 18.36
C GLU A 501 -13.77 11.67 19.65
N ASP A 502 -14.16 12.95 19.59
CA ASP A 502 -14.64 13.70 20.75
C ASP A 502 -15.95 13.12 21.30
N GLY A 503 -16.82 12.62 20.41
CA GLY A 503 -18.13 12.07 20.76
C GLY A 503 -18.12 10.61 21.22
N TYR A 504 -17.19 9.78 20.72
CA TYR A 504 -17.21 8.33 20.93
C TYR A 504 -15.92 7.77 21.54
N ILE A 505 -14.76 8.11 20.98
CA ILE A 505 -13.48 7.52 21.40
C ILE A 505 -13.04 8.04 22.77
N LYS A 506 -13.28 9.33 23.06
CA LYS A 506 -12.91 9.94 24.35
C LYS A 506 -13.52 9.19 25.55
N ALA A 507 -14.80 8.83 25.49
CA ALA A 507 -15.46 8.10 26.57
C ALA A 507 -14.89 6.67 26.73
N LEU A 508 -14.51 6.04 25.62
CA LEU A 508 -13.84 4.74 25.64
C LEU A 508 -12.46 4.84 26.30
N ASP A 509 -11.65 5.83 25.91
CA ASP A 509 -10.32 6.08 26.49
C ASP A 509 -10.41 6.34 28.00
N GLU A 510 -11.32 7.22 28.43
CA GLU A 510 -11.55 7.53 29.86
C GLU A 510 -11.93 6.27 30.66
N ALA A 511 -12.79 5.41 30.10
CA ALA A 511 -13.21 4.17 30.76
C ALA A 511 -12.08 3.13 30.83
N ILE A 512 -11.25 3.02 29.78
CA ILE A 512 -10.05 2.17 29.75
C ILE A 512 -9.06 2.67 30.80
N MET A 513 -8.81 3.97 30.86
CA MET A 513 -7.90 4.60 31.82
C MET A 513 -8.37 4.42 33.27
N ALA A 514 -9.67 4.47 33.51
CA ALA A 514 -10.29 4.16 34.80
C ALA A 514 -10.24 2.66 35.17
N LYS A 515 -9.81 1.80 34.23
CA LYS A 515 -9.79 0.33 34.35
C LYS A 515 -11.16 -0.26 34.68
N ASP A 516 -12.22 0.40 34.21
CA ASP A 516 -13.60 -0.02 34.41
C ASP A 516 -14.05 -0.87 33.22
N LYS A 517 -13.89 -2.19 33.32
CA LYS A 517 -14.20 -3.12 32.22
C LYS A 517 -15.63 -2.94 31.70
N GLY A 518 -16.61 -2.80 32.60
CA GLY A 518 -18.02 -2.68 32.23
C GLY A 518 -18.30 -1.39 31.46
N LYS A 519 -17.79 -0.26 31.95
CA LYS A 519 -17.90 1.02 31.23
C LYS A 519 -17.14 1.02 29.91
N ALA A 520 -15.94 0.43 29.87
CA ALA A 520 -15.15 0.36 28.65
C ALA A 520 -15.83 -0.49 27.57
N GLN A 521 -16.44 -1.63 27.95
CA GLN A 521 -17.22 -2.45 27.02
C GLN A 521 -18.47 -1.71 26.51
N ALA A 522 -19.21 -1.02 27.39
CA ALA A 522 -20.36 -0.22 26.98
C ALA A 522 -19.96 0.96 26.06
N ALA A 523 -18.85 1.63 26.35
CA ALA A 523 -18.30 2.69 25.52
C ALA A 523 -17.85 2.14 24.15
N LEU A 524 -17.24 0.95 24.10
CA LEU A 524 -16.85 0.28 22.86
C LEU A 524 -18.06 -0.03 21.97
N GLU A 525 -19.16 -0.53 22.56
CA GLU A 525 -20.42 -0.73 21.84
C GLU A 525 -21.03 0.58 21.32
N ASN A 526 -20.89 1.67 22.10
CA ASN A 526 -21.30 3.00 21.67
C ASN A 526 -20.45 3.51 20.50
N VAL A 527 -19.13 3.24 20.48
CA VAL A 527 -18.26 3.54 19.33
C VAL A 527 -18.73 2.80 18.08
N VAL A 528 -19.03 1.50 18.17
CA VAL A 528 -19.58 0.70 17.07
C VAL A 528 -20.90 1.29 16.54
N THR A 529 -21.78 1.71 17.44
CA THR A 529 -23.03 2.39 17.09
C THR A 529 -22.76 3.69 16.33
N GLY A 530 -21.81 4.49 16.81
CA GLY A 530 -21.37 5.71 16.14
C GLY A 530 -20.80 5.45 14.75
N CYS A 531 -19.95 4.42 14.59
CA CYS A 531 -19.39 4.06 13.28
C CYS A 531 -20.50 3.77 12.27
N ASN A 532 -21.47 2.93 12.65
CA ASN A 532 -22.58 2.57 11.77
C ASN A 532 -23.47 3.78 11.42
N ALA A 533 -23.72 4.68 12.37
CA ALA A 533 -24.43 5.92 12.11
C ALA A 533 -23.66 6.85 11.16
N CYS A 534 -22.34 6.97 11.36
CA CYS A 534 -21.45 7.75 10.50
C CYS A 534 -21.42 7.19 9.07
N HIS A 535 -21.29 5.88 8.91
CA HIS A 535 -21.33 5.22 7.60
C HIS A 535 -22.68 5.45 6.90
N ALA A 536 -23.79 5.31 7.62
CA ALA A 536 -25.12 5.53 7.04
C ALA A 536 -25.33 6.98 6.56
N ALA A 537 -24.85 7.97 7.34
CA ALA A 537 -24.96 9.39 7.01
C ALA A 537 -23.98 9.86 5.94
N SER A 538 -22.84 9.17 5.79
CA SER A 538 -21.78 9.54 4.87
C SER A 538 -22.12 9.21 3.42
N LYS A 539 -21.70 10.09 2.50
CA LYS A 539 -21.84 9.93 1.04
C LYS A 539 -20.50 10.08 0.36
N GLY A 540 -20.34 9.49 -0.82
CA GLY A 540 -19.16 9.60 -1.68
C GLY A 540 -19.53 9.97 -3.11
N ALA A 541 -18.53 10.16 -3.95
CA ALA A 541 -18.75 10.47 -5.38
C ALA A 541 -19.61 9.37 -6.06
N ASN A 542 -19.36 8.12 -5.71
CA ASN A 542 -20.03 6.95 -6.30
C ASN A 542 -21.07 6.32 -5.36
N TRP A 543 -21.30 6.92 -4.18
CA TRP A 543 -22.05 6.30 -3.08
C TRP A 543 -23.06 7.26 -2.46
N SER A 544 -24.34 6.93 -2.56
CA SER A 544 -25.42 7.71 -1.94
C SER A 544 -25.47 7.57 -0.42
N SER A 545 -24.84 6.52 0.10
CA SER A 545 -24.66 6.19 1.51
C SER A 545 -23.58 5.10 1.63
N TYR A 546 -22.86 5.04 2.75
CA TYR A 546 -21.99 3.92 3.11
C TYR A 546 -22.67 2.91 4.07
N ALA A 547 -24.01 2.94 4.21
CA ALA A 547 -24.75 2.05 5.12
C ALA A 547 -24.57 0.54 4.85
N TYR A 548 -24.04 0.17 3.69
CA TYR A 548 -23.66 -1.22 3.37
C TYR A 548 -22.41 -1.67 4.16
N VAL A 549 -21.64 -0.74 4.71
CA VAL A 549 -20.55 -0.99 5.65
C VAL A 549 -21.11 -0.92 7.07
N GLN A 550 -21.47 -2.07 7.61
CA GLN A 550 -21.84 -2.21 9.01
C GLN A 550 -20.75 -2.97 9.76
N ILE A 551 -20.35 -2.45 10.91
CA ILE A 551 -19.40 -3.08 11.82
C ILE A 551 -20.11 -3.57 13.08
N GLN A 552 -19.51 -4.57 13.72
CA GLN A 552 -19.94 -5.11 15.00
C GLN A 552 -18.72 -5.44 15.86
N VAL A 553 -18.95 -5.63 17.15
CA VAL A 553 -17.94 -6.23 18.02
C VAL A 553 -17.70 -7.68 17.53
N PRO A 554 -16.46 -8.06 17.18
CA PRO A 554 -16.18 -9.38 16.63
C PRO A 554 -16.34 -10.48 17.66
N LYS A 555 -16.59 -11.69 17.16
CA LYS A 555 -16.76 -12.91 17.94
C LYS A 555 -15.49 -13.77 17.92
N SER A 556 -14.63 -13.58 16.93
CA SER A 556 -13.37 -14.29 16.71
C SER A 556 -12.16 -13.40 17.00
N ASP A 557 -11.08 -14.02 17.49
CA ASP A 557 -9.84 -13.31 17.82
C ASP A 557 -9.12 -12.92 16.52
N PRO A 558 -9.03 -11.62 16.19
CA PRO A 558 -8.46 -11.16 14.93
C PRO A 558 -6.92 -11.18 14.91
N ALA A 559 -6.28 -11.44 16.06
CA ALA A 559 -4.84 -11.38 16.21
C ALA A 559 -4.38 -12.35 17.30
N ASP A 560 -4.71 -13.62 17.10
CA ASP A 560 -4.43 -14.70 18.05
C ASP A 560 -2.93 -15.01 18.26
N TYR A 561 -2.05 -14.36 17.48
CA TYR A 561 -0.62 -14.25 17.77
C TYR A 561 -0.30 -13.36 18.98
N LEU A 562 -1.32 -12.75 19.61
CA LEU A 562 -1.20 -11.98 20.84
C LEU A 562 -1.86 -12.70 22.02
N HIS A 563 -1.19 -12.69 23.17
CA HIS A 563 -1.74 -13.09 24.46
C HIS A 563 -2.51 -11.93 25.08
N TRP A 564 -3.84 -11.95 24.95
CA TRP A 564 -4.70 -10.90 25.50
C TRP A 564 -4.69 -10.81 27.03
N LYS A 565 -4.37 -11.90 27.73
CA LYS A 565 -4.19 -11.94 29.19
C LYS A 565 -2.69 -11.89 29.54
N ALA A 566 -2.06 -10.76 29.27
CA ALA A 566 -0.64 -10.58 29.51
C ALA A 566 -0.33 -10.40 31.01
N ALA A 567 0.75 -11.02 31.50
CA ALA A 567 1.13 -10.96 32.92
C ALA A 567 1.39 -9.52 33.43
N GLY A 568 1.78 -8.63 32.53
CA GLY A 568 1.96 -7.19 32.79
C GLY A 568 0.95 -6.33 32.04
N GLY A 569 -0.29 -6.78 31.83
CA GLY A 569 -1.28 -6.08 31.01
C GLY A 569 -1.87 -4.78 31.59
N THR A 570 -1.42 -4.32 32.76
CA THR A 570 -1.91 -3.07 33.36
C THR A 570 -0.81 -2.32 34.12
N GLY A 571 -0.85 -0.99 34.07
CA GLY A 571 -0.02 -0.13 34.92
C GLY A 571 1.32 0.29 34.30
N ASN A 572 1.52 0.06 33.01
CA ASN A 572 2.69 0.53 32.27
C ASN A 572 2.45 1.88 31.59
N TYR A 573 1.20 2.28 31.37
CA TYR A 573 0.86 3.58 30.82
C TYR A 573 1.12 4.70 31.84
N LYS A 574 1.75 5.79 31.39
CA LYS A 574 1.99 7.02 32.14
C LYS A 574 1.47 8.20 31.31
N PRO A 575 0.35 8.84 31.71
CA PRO A 575 -0.22 9.97 31.00
C PRO A 575 0.72 11.19 30.97
#